data_AF-A0A3B3UAE1-F1
#
_entry.id   AF-A0A3B3UAE1-F1
#
_cell.length_a   1.000
_cell.length_b   1.000
_cell.length_c   1.000
_cell.angle_alpha   90.00
_cell.angle_beta   90.00
_cell.angle_gamma   90.00
#
_symmetry.space_group_name_H-M   'P 1'
#
loop_
_entity.id
_entity.type
_entity.pdbx_description
1 polymer ?
#
loop_
_entity_poly.entity_id
_entity_poly.type
_entity_poly.pdbx_seq_one_letter_code
_entity_poly.pdbx_strand_id
1 'polypeptide(L)'
;AKYRDSLFQVIPRTKFGAFARGAKVVVYTKKSGPHTRIIDGGSGYLCEMEPVAHFGLGRDVATNVEVYWPDGRSIARPLEPSEINSVLEIPYPKDEEEVTPTVEIECGHGFALNEFGRCTDKDECTQFPSMCPSDRPICTNTYGSYKCRAKKRCNQGFEPNDDGSACVGESS
;
A
#
# COMPACT_ATOMS: atom_id res chain seq x y z
N ALA A 1 4.15 -27.19 -15.25
CA ALA A 1 3.12 -26.88 -14.24
C ALA A 1 2.71 -25.43 -14.42
N LYS A 2 1.46 -25.17 -14.86
CA LYS A 2 0.94 -23.82 -15.12
C LYS A 2 0.50 -23.24 -13.78
N TYR A 3 1.39 -22.51 -13.11
CA TYR A 3 1.06 -21.85 -11.85
C TYR A 3 -0.03 -20.81 -12.13
N ARG A 4 -1.16 -20.92 -11.42
CA ARG A 4 -2.32 -20.02 -11.56
C ARG A 4 -1.99 -18.73 -10.85
N ASP A 5 -1.97 -17.60 -11.56
CA ASP A 5 -1.83 -16.29 -10.93
C ASP A 5 -3.05 -16.02 -10.04
N SER A 6 -2.81 -15.67 -8.78
CA SER A 6 -3.86 -15.36 -7.82
C SER A 6 -4.47 -13.99 -8.11
N LEU A 7 -5.80 -13.94 -8.24
CA LEU A 7 -6.57 -12.70 -8.40
C LEU A 7 -7.35 -12.42 -7.12
N PHE A 8 -7.48 -11.16 -6.72
CA PHE A 8 -8.34 -10.76 -5.62
C PHE A 8 -9.14 -9.52 -6.01
N GLN A 9 -10.43 -9.52 -5.69
CA GLN A 9 -11.37 -8.48 -6.12
C GLN A 9 -12.11 -7.91 -4.91
N VAL A 10 -12.25 -6.59 -4.84
CA VAL A 10 -12.90 -5.91 -3.71
C VAL A 10 -13.96 -4.93 -4.20
N ILE A 11 -15.15 -4.99 -3.61
CA ILE A 11 -16.28 -4.09 -3.88
C ILE A 11 -16.66 -3.37 -2.58
N PRO A 12 -16.20 -2.13 -2.37
CA PRO A 12 -16.60 -1.35 -1.22
C PRO A 12 -18.02 -0.77 -1.43
N ARG A 13 -18.82 -0.81 -0.37
CA ARG A 13 -20.20 -0.30 -0.36
C ARG A 13 -20.29 1.00 0.43
N THR A 14 -21.24 1.84 0.06
CA THR A 14 -21.63 3.03 0.85
C THR A 14 -22.61 2.65 1.94
N LYS A 15 -22.93 3.60 2.84
CA LYS A 15 -23.96 3.43 3.89
C LYS A 15 -25.34 3.01 3.37
N PHE A 16 -25.63 3.28 2.10
CA PHE A 16 -26.89 2.94 1.45
C PHE A 16 -26.79 1.70 0.52
N GLY A 17 -25.67 0.97 0.54
CA GLY A 17 -25.46 -0.23 -0.29
C GLY A 17 -25.06 0.05 -1.74
N ALA A 18 -24.98 1.32 -2.16
CA ALA A 18 -24.44 1.67 -3.48
C ALA A 18 -22.91 1.43 -3.53
N PHE A 19 -22.34 1.35 -4.74
CA PHE A 19 -20.90 1.24 -4.94
C PHE A 19 -20.16 2.49 -4.43
N ALA A 20 -19.13 2.30 -3.61
CA ALA A 20 -18.38 3.39 -3.01
C ALA A 20 -17.35 3.98 -3.98
N ARG A 21 -17.84 4.79 -4.93
CA ARG A 21 -17.00 5.55 -5.87
C ARG A 21 -16.07 6.50 -5.10
N GLY A 22 -14.82 6.59 -5.54
CA GLY A 22 -13.76 7.35 -4.87
C GLY A 22 -13.18 6.66 -3.63
N ALA A 23 -13.68 5.49 -3.22
CA ALA A 23 -13.06 4.73 -2.15
C ALA A 23 -11.67 4.24 -2.58
N LYS A 24 -10.72 4.26 -1.65
CA LYS A 24 -9.37 3.71 -1.84
C LYS A 24 -9.28 2.36 -1.15
N VAL A 25 -8.90 1.34 -1.90
CA VAL A 25 -8.68 -0.03 -1.43
C VAL A 25 -7.18 -0.31 -1.41
N VAL A 26 -6.66 -0.78 -0.29
CA VAL A 26 -5.26 -1.16 -0.10
C VAL A 26 -5.21 -2.64 0.31
N VAL A 27 -4.43 -3.44 -0.40
CA VAL A 27 -4.21 -4.85 -0.09
C VAL A 27 -2.76 -5.06 0.28
N TYR A 28 -2.49 -5.49 1.51
CA TYR A 28 -1.14 -5.79 1.97
C TYR A 28 -0.79 -7.22 1.61
N THR A 29 0.43 -7.41 1.12
CA THR A 29 0.97 -8.71 0.80
C THR A 29 2.23 -8.99 1.60
N LYS A 30 2.56 -10.27 1.75
CA LYS A 30 3.68 -10.70 2.58
C LYS A 30 5.04 -10.29 2.02
N LYS A 31 5.20 -10.23 0.69
CA LYS A 31 6.51 -9.99 0.05
C LYS A 31 6.62 -8.68 -0.72
N SER A 32 5.58 -8.30 -1.47
CA SER A 32 5.59 -7.15 -2.38
C SER A 32 5.04 -5.87 -1.77
N GLY A 33 4.57 -5.95 -0.51
CA GLY A 33 4.02 -4.82 0.20
C GLY A 33 2.57 -4.48 -0.23
N PRO A 34 2.11 -3.26 0.05
CA PRO A 34 0.75 -2.82 -0.23
C PRO A 34 0.50 -2.49 -1.70
N HIS A 35 -0.61 -2.99 -2.23
CA HIS A 35 -1.15 -2.64 -3.53
C HIS A 35 -2.36 -1.74 -3.35
N THR A 36 -2.45 -0.64 -4.09
CA THR A 36 -3.56 0.33 -3.95
C THR A 36 -4.37 0.46 -5.24
N ARG A 37 -5.70 0.50 -5.09
CA ARG A 37 -6.67 0.80 -6.17
C ARG A 37 -7.69 1.81 -5.68
N ILE A 38 -8.16 2.66 -6.59
CA ILE A 38 -9.25 3.61 -6.34
C ILE A 38 -10.45 3.11 -7.12
N ILE A 39 -11.64 3.16 -6.51
CA ILE A 39 -12.88 2.82 -7.22
C ILE A 39 -13.26 4.00 -8.10
N ASP A 40 -13.09 3.81 -9.40
CA ASP A 40 -13.38 4.85 -10.37
C ASP A 40 -14.88 5.14 -10.45
N GLY A 41 -15.20 6.44 -10.52
CA GLY A 41 -16.57 6.91 -10.64
C GLY A 41 -17.14 6.86 -12.05
N GLY A 42 -16.29 6.58 -13.06
CA GLY A 42 -16.60 6.73 -14.48
C GLY A 42 -16.93 8.18 -14.85
N SER A 43 -16.08 8.86 -15.62
CA SER A 43 -16.35 10.21 -16.13
C SER A 43 -16.39 10.20 -17.66
N GLY A 44 -17.43 9.62 -18.27
CA GLY A 44 -17.65 9.76 -19.71
C GLY A 44 -18.41 8.61 -20.37
N TYR A 45 -18.91 8.87 -21.59
CA TYR A 45 -19.71 7.98 -22.45
C TYR A 45 -19.00 6.65 -22.84
N LEU A 46 -17.72 6.47 -22.49
CA LEU A 46 -16.89 5.31 -22.83
C LEU A 46 -16.09 4.74 -21.64
N CYS A 47 -16.31 5.22 -20.42
CA CYS A 47 -15.66 4.64 -19.24
C CYS A 47 -16.48 3.44 -18.76
N GLU A 48 -15.90 2.25 -18.81
CA GLU A 48 -16.43 1.05 -18.16
C GLU A 48 -16.54 1.35 -16.65
N MET A 49 -17.78 1.52 -16.18
CA MET A 49 -18.08 1.79 -14.78
C MET A 49 -17.91 0.49 -13.99
N GLU A 50 -16.67 0.08 -13.74
CA GLU A 50 -16.42 -1.12 -12.93
C GLU A 50 -16.19 -0.73 -11.46
N PRO A 51 -17.17 -1.00 -10.56
CA PRO A 51 -17.08 -0.65 -9.14
C PRO A 51 -16.22 -1.66 -8.35
N VAL A 52 -15.21 -2.23 -8.98
CA VAL A 52 -14.44 -3.37 -8.47
C VAL A 52 -12.95 -3.04 -8.52
N ALA A 53 -12.28 -3.15 -7.39
CA ALA A 53 -10.82 -3.09 -7.34
C ALA A 53 -10.23 -4.47 -7.60
N HIS A 54 -9.43 -4.60 -8.66
CA HIS A 54 -8.75 -5.84 -9.03
C HIS A 54 -7.28 -5.83 -8.64
N PHE A 55 -6.83 -6.92 -8.02
CA PHE A 55 -5.46 -7.14 -7.56
C PHE A 55 -4.93 -8.46 -8.10
N GLY A 56 -3.96 -8.39 -9.02
CA GLY A 56 -3.17 -9.54 -9.44
C GLY A 56 -2.02 -9.77 -8.45
N LEU A 57 -2.15 -10.75 -7.58
CA LEU A 57 -1.17 -11.04 -6.52
C LEU A 57 -0.03 -11.95 -7.02
N GLY A 58 -0.21 -12.60 -8.17
CA GLY A 58 0.78 -13.51 -8.74
C GLY A 58 1.08 -14.67 -7.78
N ARG A 59 2.29 -14.68 -7.21
CA ARG A 59 2.76 -15.67 -6.22
C ARG A 59 2.80 -15.15 -4.78
N ASP A 60 2.36 -13.92 -4.56
CA ASP A 60 2.32 -13.34 -3.23
C ASP A 60 1.05 -13.74 -2.49
N VAL A 61 1.09 -13.60 -1.16
CA VAL A 61 -0.04 -13.90 -0.28
C VAL A 61 -0.52 -12.59 0.31
N ALA A 62 -1.77 -12.24 0.03
CA ALA A 62 -2.41 -11.09 0.66
C ALA A 62 -2.75 -11.43 2.11
N THR A 63 -2.41 -10.53 3.03
CA THR A 63 -2.60 -10.71 4.47
C THR A 63 -3.78 -9.90 4.99
N ASN A 64 -3.96 -8.67 4.49
CA ASN A 64 -4.98 -7.75 4.97
C ASN A 64 -5.51 -6.87 3.84
N VAL A 65 -6.75 -6.42 3.98
CA VAL A 65 -7.36 -5.39 3.14
C VAL A 65 -7.79 -4.22 4.00
N GLU A 66 -7.51 -3.01 3.52
CA GLU A 66 -7.97 -1.75 4.09
C GLU A 66 -8.79 -0.98 3.06
N VAL A 67 -9.94 -0.46 3.45
CA VAL A 67 -10.79 0.41 2.61
C VAL A 67 -10.93 1.76 3.29
N TYR A 68 -10.74 2.82 2.52
CA TYR A 68 -10.91 4.21 2.91
C TYR A 68 -12.05 4.83 2.11
N TRP A 69 -13.04 5.38 2.79
CA TRP A 69 -14.14 6.11 2.18
C TRP A 69 -13.81 7.61 2.09
N PRO A 70 -14.40 8.34 1.11
CA PRO A 70 -14.14 9.77 0.93
C PRO A 70 -14.53 10.66 2.12
N ASP A 71 -15.37 10.15 3.03
CA ASP A 71 -15.78 10.85 4.26
C ASP A 71 -14.76 10.71 5.41
N GLY A 72 -13.64 10.02 5.18
CA GLY A 72 -12.58 9.80 6.16
C GLY A 72 -12.72 8.51 6.96
N ARG A 73 -13.81 7.75 6.80
CA ARG A 73 -13.94 6.45 7.47
C ARG A 73 -13.05 5.40 6.82
N SER A 74 -12.67 4.39 7.60
CA SER A 74 -11.92 3.25 7.09
C SER A 74 -12.24 1.97 7.83
N ILE A 75 -12.01 0.83 7.17
CA ILE A 75 -12.04 -0.50 7.78
C ILE A 75 -10.77 -1.24 7.38
N ALA A 76 -10.22 -1.99 8.31
CA ALA A 76 -9.10 -2.89 8.08
C ALA A 76 -9.53 -4.29 8.54
N ARG A 77 -9.21 -5.32 7.75
CA ARG A 77 -9.44 -6.71 8.16
C ARG A 77 -8.39 -7.67 7.58
N PRO A 78 -8.08 -8.77 8.28
CA PRO A 78 -7.31 -9.86 7.68
C PRO A 78 -8.05 -10.48 6.50
N LEU A 79 -7.30 -11.06 5.58
CA LEU A 79 -7.79 -11.87 4.48
C LEU A 79 -7.48 -13.34 4.73
N GLU A 80 -8.50 -14.18 4.60
CA GLU A 80 -8.31 -15.62 4.64
C GLU A 80 -7.84 -16.13 3.27
N PRO A 81 -6.99 -17.17 3.20
CA PRO A 81 -6.52 -17.73 1.93
C PRO A 81 -7.64 -18.20 1.00
N SER A 82 -8.80 -18.57 1.55
CA SER A 82 -10.01 -18.97 0.82
C SER A 82 -10.71 -17.80 0.12
N GLU A 83 -10.44 -16.56 0.52
CA GLU A 83 -10.97 -15.34 -0.09
C GLU A 83 -10.15 -14.91 -1.31
N ILE A 84 -8.97 -15.48 -1.48
CA ILE A 84 -8.15 -15.27 -2.67
C ILE A 84 -8.77 -16.02 -3.84
N ASN A 85 -8.90 -15.36 -5.00
CA ASN A 85 -9.67 -15.78 -6.18
C ASN A 85 -11.19 -15.66 -6.02
N SER A 86 -11.67 -14.89 -5.05
CA SER A 86 -13.08 -14.50 -4.94
C SER A 86 -13.25 -12.97 -4.96
N VAL A 87 -14.52 -12.56 -5.03
CA VAL A 87 -14.93 -11.16 -4.89
C VAL A 87 -15.34 -10.94 -3.44
N LEU A 88 -14.71 -9.98 -2.79
CA LEU A 88 -15.04 -9.55 -1.45
C LEU A 88 -15.84 -8.26 -1.46
N GLU A 89 -17.04 -8.30 -0.91
CA GLU A 89 -17.82 -7.09 -0.61
C GLU A 89 -17.48 -6.55 0.78
N ILE A 90 -17.10 -5.27 0.86
CA ILE A 90 -16.78 -4.60 2.12
C ILE A 90 -17.88 -3.59 2.44
N PRO A 91 -18.70 -3.83 3.49
CA PRO A 91 -19.76 -2.92 3.88
C PRO A 91 -19.19 -1.62 4.47
N TYR A 92 -19.97 -0.55 4.39
CA TYR A 92 -19.65 0.71 5.05
C TYR A 92 -19.71 0.52 6.58
N PRO A 93 -18.74 1.06 7.34
CA PRO A 93 -18.71 0.93 8.80
C PRO A 93 -19.90 1.67 9.42
N LYS A 94 -20.73 0.94 10.19
CA LYS A 94 -21.83 1.51 10.97
C LYS A 94 -21.26 2.21 12.21
N ASP A 95 -21.90 3.30 12.64
CA ASP A 95 -21.48 4.14 13.77
C ASP A 95 -21.43 3.43 15.14
N GLU A 96 -21.83 2.16 15.24
CA GLU A 96 -21.90 1.38 16.49
C GLU A 96 -21.32 -0.02 16.35
N GLU A 97 -20.11 -0.15 15.82
CA GLU A 97 -19.27 -1.31 16.14
C GLU A 97 -17.82 -0.86 16.30
N GLU A 98 -17.56 -0.20 17.43
CA GLU A 98 -16.27 -0.27 18.11
C GLU A 98 -16.01 -1.71 18.54
N VAL A 99 -15.58 -2.54 17.60
CA VAL A 99 -14.73 -3.68 17.92
C VAL A 99 -13.68 -3.70 16.83
N THR A 100 -12.56 -3.05 17.09
CA THR A 100 -11.28 -3.51 16.53
C THR A 100 -11.24 -5.01 16.81
N PRO A 101 -11.39 -5.90 15.82
CA PRO A 101 -11.16 -7.30 16.10
C PRO A 101 -9.70 -7.35 16.58
N THR A 102 -9.44 -7.99 17.71
CA THR A 102 -8.10 -8.30 18.21
C THR A 102 -7.43 -9.35 17.31
N VAL A 103 -7.57 -9.19 16.00
CA VAL A 103 -6.76 -9.91 15.04
C VAL A 103 -5.38 -9.34 15.20
N GLU A 104 -4.42 -10.20 15.53
CA GLU A 104 -3.01 -9.88 15.42
C GLU A 104 -2.74 -9.58 13.94
N ILE A 105 -2.84 -8.30 13.55
CA ILE A 105 -2.59 -7.85 12.19
C ILE A 105 -1.08 -7.96 11.98
N GLU A 106 -0.66 -9.04 11.30
CA GLU A 106 0.72 -9.19 10.86
C GLU A 106 0.99 -8.25 9.68
N CYS A 107 1.55 -7.08 9.99
CA CYS A 107 2.03 -6.19 8.94
C CYS A 107 3.17 -6.84 8.14
N GLY A 108 3.10 -6.68 6.81
CA GLY A 108 4.16 -7.13 5.91
C GLY A 108 5.53 -6.49 6.22
N HIS A 109 6.58 -7.02 5.62
CA HIS A 109 7.94 -6.50 5.82
C HIS A 109 8.03 -5.00 5.46
N GLY A 110 8.68 -4.19 6.30
CA GLY A 110 8.73 -2.72 6.17
C GLY A 110 7.53 -1.98 6.79
N PHE A 111 6.57 -2.67 7.40
CA PHE A 111 5.37 -2.05 8.00
C PHE A 111 5.21 -2.39 9.50
N ALA A 112 4.62 -1.47 10.27
CA ALA A 112 4.29 -1.60 11.68
C ALA A 112 2.81 -1.25 11.93
N LEU A 113 2.20 -1.91 12.92
CA LEU A 113 0.92 -1.46 13.45
C LEU A 113 1.08 -0.13 14.18
N ASN A 114 0.21 0.83 13.84
CA ASN A 114 0.04 2.04 14.62
C ASN A 114 -0.99 1.85 15.75
N GLU A 115 -1.19 2.89 16.56
CA GLU A 115 -2.17 2.91 17.68
C GLU A 115 -3.63 2.65 17.26
N PHE A 116 -3.94 2.78 15.97
CA PHE A 116 -5.26 2.55 15.39
C PHE A 116 -5.40 1.16 14.73
N GLY A 117 -4.43 0.26 14.92
CA GLY A 117 -4.46 -1.07 14.33
C GLY A 117 -4.26 -1.08 12.80
N ARG A 118 -3.58 -0.07 12.24
CA ARG A 118 -3.31 0.06 10.80
C ARG A 118 -1.85 -0.21 10.49
N CYS A 119 -1.57 -0.87 9.38
CA CYS A 119 -0.19 -1.05 8.91
C CYS A 119 0.33 0.24 8.29
N THR A 120 1.33 0.83 8.94
CA THR A 120 2.02 2.04 8.50
C THR A 120 3.46 1.73 8.16
N ASP A 121 3.99 2.43 7.17
CA ASP A 121 5.38 2.30 6.75
C ASP A 121 6.32 2.58 7.92
N LYS A 122 7.27 1.69 8.15
CA LYS A 122 8.32 1.91 9.16
C LYS A 122 9.33 2.85 8.53
N ASP A 123 9.42 4.07 9.06
CA ASP A 123 10.53 4.93 8.71
C ASP A 123 11.81 4.42 9.41
N GLU A 124 12.51 3.48 8.77
CA GLU A 124 13.72 2.91 9.33
C GLU A 124 14.85 3.95 9.45
N CYS A 125 14.83 4.99 8.61
CA CYS A 125 15.79 6.09 8.68
C CYS A 125 15.65 6.90 9.97
N THR A 126 14.41 7.07 10.45
CA THR A 126 14.11 7.78 11.71
C THR A 126 14.25 6.85 12.91
N GLN A 127 13.78 5.60 12.81
CA GLN A 127 13.85 4.65 13.92
C GLN A 127 15.27 4.17 14.22
N PHE A 128 16.11 4.03 13.19
CA PHE A 128 17.42 3.43 13.30
C PHE A 128 18.48 4.25 12.53
N PRO A 129 19.07 5.26 13.19
CA PRO A 129 20.03 6.18 12.56
C PRO A 129 21.28 5.50 11.96
N SER A 130 21.55 4.26 12.36
CA SER A 130 22.71 3.47 11.94
C SER A 130 22.38 2.30 10.98
N MET A 131 21.19 2.26 10.37
CA MET A 131 20.84 1.20 9.42
C MET A 131 21.69 1.21 8.15
N CYS A 132 22.12 2.39 7.72
CA CYS A 132 22.94 2.53 6.52
C CYS A 132 24.43 2.29 6.83
N PRO A 133 25.17 1.59 5.94
CA PRO A 133 26.60 1.38 6.09
C PRO A 133 27.37 2.70 5.94
N SER A 134 28.55 2.78 6.54
CA SER A 134 29.38 4.01 6.55
C SER A 134 29.75 4.52 5.15
N ASP A 135 29.82 3.65 4.14
CA ASP A 135 30.08 4.03 2.73
C ASP A 135 28.87 4.70 2.06
N ARG A 136 27.65 4.41 2.53
CA ARG A 136 26.39 4.95 2.01
C ARG A 136 25.53 5.56 3.13
N PRO A 137 26.01 6.61 3.83
CA PRO A 137 25.42 7.05 5.09
C PRO A 137 24.11 7.85 4.94
N ILE A 138 23.68 8.19 3.72
CA ILE A 138 22.45 8.96 3.51
C ILE A 138 21.30 7.98 3.37
N CYS A 139 20.45 7.91 4.39
CA CYS A 139 19.21 7.14 4.37
C CYS A 139 18.08 7.95 3.74
N THR A 140 17.26 7.32 2.90
CA THR A 140 16.02 7.87 2.36
C THR A 140 14.91 6.84 2.56
N ASN A 141 13.90 7.22 3.34
CA ASN A 141 12.76 6.35 3.59
C ASN A 141 11.94 6.19 2.30
N THR A 142 11.48 4.98 2.02
CA THR A 142 10.63 4.68 0.86
C THR A 142 9.44 3.84 1.33
N TYR A 143 8.32 3.90 0.61
CA TYR A 143 7.16 3.14 1.06
C TYR A 143 7.42 1.62 0.97
N GLY A 144 7.46 0.96 2.13
CA GLY A 144 7.76 -0.45 2.34
C GLY A 144 9.25 -0.82 2.45
N SER A 145 10.18 0.15 2.40
CA SER A 145 11.62 -0.11 2.48
C SER A 145 12.45 1.16 2.70
N TYR A 146 13.77 1.07 2.63
CA TYR A 146 14.65 2.24 2.64
C TYR A 146 15.77 2.09 1.62
N LYS A 147 16.33 3.23 1.20
CA LYS A 147 17.52 3.29 0.35
C LYS A 147 18.65 3.99 1.07
N CYS A 148 19.85 3.41 0.98
CA CYS A 148 21.09 4.01 1.44
C CYS A 148 21.92 4.46 0.24
N ARG A 149 22.32 5.73 0.21
CA ARG A 149 23.14 6.31 -0.85
C ARG A 149 24.42 6.94 -0.32
N ALA A 150 25.42 6.99 -1.19
CA ALA A 150 26.69 7.62 -0.89
C ALA A 150 26.52 9.14 -0.69
N LYS A 151 27.30 9.71 0.24
CA LYS A 151 27.42 11.16 0.36
C LYS A 151 28.37 11.69 -0.71
N LYS A 152 27.94 11.63 -1.98
CA LYS A 152 28.70 12.18 -3.09
C LYS A 152 28.57 13.69 -3.11
N ARG A 153 29.70 14.38 -2.95
CA ARG A 153 29.78 15.83 -3.15
C ARG A 153 29.94 16.09 -4.64
N CYS A 154 28.98 16.81 -5.22
CA CYS A 154 29.04 17.26 -6.59
C CYS A 154 29.51 18.71 -6.66
N ASN A 155 30.16 19.08 -7.77
CA ASN A 155 30.56 20.46 -8.02
C ASN A 155 29.32 21.35 -8.23
N GLN A 156 29.49 22.66 -8.10
CA GLN A 156 28.41 23.63 -8.33
C GLN A 156 27.77 23.41 -9.71
N GLY A 157 26.44 23.27 -9.74
CA GLY A 157 25.67 22.98 -10.97
C GLY A 157 25.42 21.50 -11.26
N PHE A 158 25.82 20.59 -10.37
CA PHE A 158 25.56 19.16 -10.51
C PHE A 158 24.96 18.58 -9.23
N GLU A 159 24.00 17.67 -9.37
CA GLU A 159 23.34 16.99 -8.27
C GLU A 159 23.63 15.48 -8.31
N PRO A 160 23.75 14.80 -7.16
CA PRO A 160 23.90 13.36 -7.15
C PRO A 160 22.61 12.68 -7.66
N ASN A 161 22.76 11.63 -8.46
CA ASN A 161 21.66 10.77 -8.90
C ASN A 161 20.99 10.03 -7.71
N ASP A 162 19.87 9.32 -7.97
CA ASP A 162 19.07 8.62 -6.95
C ASP A 162 19.91 7.70 -6.04
N ASP A 163 20.87 6.96 -6.61
CA ASP A 163 21.78 6.04 -5.90
C ASP A 163 23.03 6.73 -5.32
N GLY A 164 23.25 8.02 -5.62
CA GLY A 164 24.42 8.79 -5.16
C GLY A 164 25.75 8.36 -5.81
N SER A 165 25.71 7.54 -6.86
CA SER A 165 26.88 7.04 -7.58
C SER A 165 27.43 8.02 -8.63
N ALA A 166 26.63 8.94 -9.15
CA ALA A 166 27.03 9.88 -10.20
C ALA A 166 26.53 11.30 -9.93
N CYS A 167 27.25 12.30 -10.43
CA CYS A 167 26.79 13.68 -10.44
C CYS A 167 26.19 13.96 -11.82
N VAL A 168 24.92 14.33 -11.87
CA VAL A 168 24.20 14.68 -13.09
C VAL A 168 23.94 16.18 -13.09
N GLY A 169 24.23 16.83 -14.21
CA GLY A 169 23.85 18.23 -14.44
C GLY A 169 22.47 18.25 -15.09
N GLU A 170 21.73 19.35 -14.97
CA GLU A 170 20.56 19.57 -15.83
C GLU A 170 21.03 19.60 -17.29
N SER A 171 20.75 18.52 -18.01
CA SER A 171 20.78 18.55 -19.47
C SER A 171 19.48 19.25 -19.92
N SER A 172 19.56 20.57 -20.13
CA SER A 172 18.56 21.29 -20.93
C SER A 172 18.59 20.84 -22.39
#